data_AF-A0A925LIQ9-F1
#
_entry.id   AF-A0A925LIQ9-F1
#
_cell.length_a   1.000
_cell.length_b   1.000
_cell.length_c   1.000
_cell.angle_alpha   90.00
_cell.angle_beta   90.00
_cell.angle_gamma   90.00
#
_symmetry.space_group_name_H-M   'P 1'
#
loop_
_entity.id
_entity.type
_entity.pdbx_description
1 polymer ?
#
loop_
_entity_poly.entity_id
_entity_poly.type
_entity_poly.pdbx_seq_one_letter_code
_entity_poly.pdbx_strand_id
1 'polypeptide(L)'
;MEEEQKKVYMAYLKEVQNNLKKDIENDGFKKSQIKILAYLTRLRQICCHPGTFIENYTGGSGKLELLKEILTDALDAGHKILLFSQFTSMLGIIKKLLEEENISYAYLDGSVKAENRRSMVENFNAGPTQVFLISLKAGGTGLNLTGADVVIHFDPWWNPAVEDQATDRAYRIGQYNTVQVFKLIAHGTIEEKIYQLQQRKKEMINSIIEPGETMLNKLSEMEIKDLFQT
;
A
#
# COMPACT_ATOMS: atom_id res chain seq x y z
N MET A 1 9.37 2.86 12.31
CA MET A 1 9.18 1.44 12.68
C MET A 1 9.36 1.33 14.17
N GLU A 2 8.57 0.50 14.82
CA GLU A 2 8.80 0.13 16.21
C GLU A 2 10.05 -0.75 16.36
N GLU A 3 10.58 -0.86 17.58
CA GLU A 3 11.79 -1.63 17.88
C GLU A 3 11.70 -3.09 17.39
N GLU A 4 10.61 -3.79 17.69
CA GLU A 4 10.46 -5.20 17.31
C GLU A 4 10.27 -5.37 15.79
N GLN A 5 9.48 -4.50 15.17
CA GLN A 5 9.34 -4.43 13.72
C GLN A 5 10.69 -4.20 13.02
N LYS A 6 11.52 -3.31 13.57
CA LYS A 6 12.85 -2.99 13.04
C LYS A 6 13.80 -4.19 13.15
N LYS A 7 13.77 -4.94 14.25
CA LYS A 7 14.57 -6.18 14.37
C LYS A 7 14.18 -7.20 13.30
N VAL A 8 12.89 -7.45 13.11
CA VAL A 8 12.37 -8.36 12.07
C VAL A 8 12.82 -7.88 10.69
N TYR A 9 12.69 -6.58 10.40
CA TYR A 9 13.11 -5.99 9.13
C TYR A 9 14.61 -6.18 8.87
N MET A 10 15.47 -5.85 9.84
CA MET A 10 16.92 -5.94 9.68
C MET A 10 17.41 -7.38 9.56
N ALA A 11 16.80 -8.31 10.32
CA ALA A 11 17.09 -9.73 10.20
C ALA A 11 16.74 -10.26 8.80
N TYR A 12 15.55 -9.93 8.31
CA TYR A 12 15.08 -10.34 6.98
C TYR A 12 15.91 -9.69 5.86
N LEU A 13 16.25 -8.40 5.98
CA LEU A 13 17.08 -7.70 5.00
C LEU A 13 18.46 -8.36 4.88
N LYS A 14 19.10 -8.71 6.00
CA LYS A 14 20.39 -9.39 6.00
C LYS A 14 20.33 -10.77 5.36
N GLU A 15 19.26 -11.52 5.63
CA GLU A 15 19.01 -12.80 4.97
C GLU A 15 18.87 -12.63 3.45
N VAL A 16 18.06 -11.67 3.02
CA VAL A 16 17.86 -11.34 1.60
C VAL A 16 19.16 -10.95 0.92
N GLN A 17 19.99 -10.10 1.54
CA GLN A 17 21.29 -9.71 0.97
C GLN A 17 22.20 -10.92 0.70
N ASN A 18 22.24 -11.88 1.63
CA ASN A 18 23.03 -13.10 1.48
C ASN A 18 22.48 -14.01 0.38
N ASN A 19 21.16 -14.19 0.32
CA ASN A 19 20.51 -15.05 -0.66
C ASN A 19 20.57 -14.45 -2.06
N LEU A 20 20.33 -13.14 -2.21
CA LEU A 20 20.38 -12.42 -3.48
C LEU A 20 21.74 -12.58 -4.17
N LYS A 21 22.83 -12.50 -3.40
CA LYS A 21 24.18 -12.73 -3.93
C LYS A 21 24.32 -14.13 -4.52
N LYS A 22 23.91 -15.16 -3.77
CA LYS A 22 23.96 -16.56 -4.21
C LYS A 22 23.06 -16.82 -5.42
N ASP A 23 21.85 -16.27 -5.42
CA ASP A 23 20.90 -16.44 -6.52
C ASP A 23 21.45 -15.86 -7.83
N ILE A 24 22.02 -14.65 -7.77
CA ILE A 24 22.62 -14.02 -8.95
C ILE A 24 23.87 -14.77 -9.42
N GLU A 25 24.72 -15.23 -8.50
CA GLU A 25 25.93 -16.01 -8.82
C GLU A 25 25.59 -17.36 -9.46
N ASN A 26 24.55 -18.06 -8.99
CA ASN A 26 24.20 -19.40 -9.45
C ASN A 26 23.29 -19.40 -10.69
N ASP A 27 22.22 -18.60 -10.67
CA ASP A 27 21.14 -18.65 -11.67
C ASP A 27 21.24 -17.51 -12.69
N GLY A 28 22.01 -16.46 -12.38
CA GLY A 28 22.04 -15.21 -13.12
C GLY A 28 20.85 -14.30 -12.80
N PHE A 29 21.02 -13.00 -13.04
CA PHE A 29 20.05 -11.96 -12.68
C PHE A 29 18.65 -12.19 -13.30
N LYS A 30 18.59 -12.48 -14.60
CA LYS A 30 17.30 -12.67 -15.31
C LYS A 30 16.46 -13.81 -14.76
N LYS A 31 17.08 -14.92 -14.34
CA LYS A 31 16.36 -16.07 -13.76
C LYS A 31 15.95 -15.84 -12.31
N SER A 32 16.60 -14.90 -11.62
CA SER A 32 16.36 -14.60 -10.20
C SER A 32 15.24 -13.59 -9.95
N GLN A 33 14.61 -13.03 -11.00
CA GLN A 33 13.59 -11.97 -10.88
C GLN A 33 12.41 -12.36 -9.99
N ILE A 34 11.93 -13.61 -10.06
CA ILE A 34 10.81 -14.08 -9.23
C ILE A 34 11.21 -14.10 -7.74
N LYS A 35 12.44 -14.53 -7.42
CA LYS A 35 12.97 -14.52 -6.04
C LYS A 35 13.11 -13.09 -5.52
N ILE A 36 13.64 -12.19 -6.34
CA ILE A 36 13.76 -10.76 -6.02
C ILE A 36 12.39 -10.14 -5.71
N LEU A 37 11.37 -10.42 -6.53
CA LEU A 37 10.00 -9.99 -6.31
C LEU A 37 9.45 -10.48 -4.98
N ALA A 38 9.71 -11.75 -4.63
CA ALA A 38 9.31 -12.31 -3.35
C ALA A 38 9.99 -11.60 -2.16
N TYR A 39 11.29 -11.33 -2.24
CA TYR A 39 12.02 -10.60 -1.20
C TYR A 39 11.51 -9.17 -1.00
N LEU A 40 11.28 -8.43 -2.08
CA LEU A 40 10.72 -7.09 -2.02
C LEU A 40 9.31 -7.08 -1.44
N THR A 41 8.49 -8.07 -1.84
CA THR A 41 7.14 -8.23 -1.31
C THR A 41 7.18 -8.42 0.20
N ARG A 42 8.05 -9.30 0.70
CA ARG A 42 8.18 -9.58 2.15
C ARG A 42 8.72 -8.38 2.93
N LEU A 43 9.76 -7.70 2.44
CA LEU A 43 10.27 -6.48 3.09
C LEU A 43 9.18 -5.39 3.19
N ARG A 44 8.38 -5.19 2.14
CA ARG A 44 7.26 -4.23 2.15
C ARG A 44 6.13 -4.67 3.09
N GLN A 45 5.82 -5.96 3.15
CA GLN A 45 4.88 -6.48 4.16
C GLN A 45 5.36 -6.23 5.59
N ILE A 46 6.65 -6.40 5.88
CA ILE A 46 7.24 -6.06 7.18
C ILE A 46 7.10 -4.56 7.48
N CYS A 47 7.31 -3.69 6.48
CA CYS A 47 7.09 -2.24 6.62
C CYS A 47 5.65 -1.89 6.98
N CYS A 48 4.68 -2.62 6.42
CA CYS A 48 3.26 -2.45 6.71
C CYS A 48 2.91 -2.95 8.11
N HIS A 49 3.11 -4.25 8.35
CA HIS A 49 2.93 -4.91 9.64
C HIS A 49 3.46 -6.35 9.54
N PRO A 50 4.42 -6.80 10.37
CA PRO A 50 4.97 -8.17 10.28
C PRO A 50 3.92 -9.29 10.42
N GLY A 51 2.89 -9.06 11.23
CA GLY A 51 1.72 -9.94 11.37
C GLY A 51 0.87 -10.15 10.10
N THR A 52 1.19 -9.48 8.98
CA THR A 52 0.56 -9.78 7.68
C THR A 52 0.94 -11.15 7.13
N PHE A 53 2.01 -11.76 7.62
CA PHE A 53 2.43 -13.12 7.24
C PHE A 53 3.19 -13.90 8.34
N ILE A 54 3.66 -13.24 9.40
CA ILE A 54 4.26 -13.93 10.55
C ILE A 54 3.15 -14.25 11.55
N GLU A 55 2.90 -15.55 11.76
CA GLU A 55 1.93 -16.02 12.74
C GLU A 55 2.37 -15.65 14.16
N ASN A 56 1.40 -15.29 15.01
CA ASN A 56 1.62 -14.93 16.41
C ASN A 56 2.60 -13.77 16.63
N TYR A 57 2.76 -12.88 15.65
CA TYR A 57 3.49 -11.63 15.85
C TYR A 57 2.71 -10.72 16.81
N THR A 58 3.33 -10.36 17.94
CA THR A 58 2.74 -9.52 19.00
C THR A 58 3.35 -8.13 19.12
N GLY A 59 4.35 -7.80 18.29
CA GLY A 59 4.85 -6.43 18.18
C GLY A 59 3.87 -5.53 17.44
N GLY A 60 4.07 -4.22 17.49
CA GLY A 60 3.25 -3.26 16.75
C GLY A 60 3.81 -2.92 15.37
N SER A 61 3.24 -1.88 14.77
CA SER A 61 3.70 -1.31 13.51
C SER A 61 3.60 0.20 13.53
N GLY A 62 4.71 0.88 13.28
CA GLY A 62 4.73 2.34 13.29
C GLY A 62 3.81 2.98 12.24
N LYS A 63 3.51 2.29 11.13
CA LYS A 63 2.53 2.77 10.15
C LYS A 63 1.09 2.60 10.65
N LEU A 64 0.82 1.54 11.40
CA LEU A 64 -0.52 1.28 11.96
C LEU A 64 -0.83 2.30 13.07
N GLU A 65 0.15 2.62 13.92
CA GLU A 65 0.01 3.67 14.94
C GLU A 65 -0.23 5.05 14.31
N LEU A 66 0.58 5.44 13.33
CA LEU A 66 0.37 6.69 12.59
C LEU A 66 -0.98 6.71 11.87
N LEU A 67 -1.42 5.58 11.31
CA LEU A 67 -2.75 5.49 10.72
C LEU A 67 -3.84 5.73 11.76
N LYS A 68 -3.70 5.17 12.97
CA LYS A 68 -4.66 5.37 14.06
C LYS A 68 -4.80 6.86 14.40
N GLU A 69 -3.68 7.57 14.53
CA GLU A 69 -3.66 9.03 14.75
C GLU A 69 -4.41 9.78 13.64
N ILE A 70 -4.07 9.50 12.37
CA ILE A 70 -4.71 10.16 11.20
C ILE A 70 -6.22 9.85 11.16
N LEU A 71 -6.62 8.60 11.43
CA LEU A 71 -8.02 8.21 11.46
C LEU A 71 -8.77 8.97 12.55
N THR A 72 -8.23 9.03 13.77
CA THR A 72 -8.87 9.76 14.88
C THR A 72 -9.06 11.23 14.52
N ASP A 73 -8.01 11.92 14.10
CA ASP A 73 -8.07 13.36 13.76
C ASP A 73 -9.08 13.64 12.63
N ALA A 74 -9.05 12.84 11.57
CA ALA A 74 -9.93 13.03 10.42
C ALA A 74 -11.40 12.73 10.76
N LEU A 75 -11.66 11.65 11.51
CA LEU A 75 -13.03 11.26 11.87
C LEU A 75 -13.66 12.20 12.89
N ASP A 76 -12.88 12.71 13.86
CA ASP A 76 -13.34 13.71 14.82
C ASP A 76 -13.70 15.04 14.13
N ALA A 77 -13.00 15.37 13.04
CA ALA A 77 -13.33 16.50 12.16
C ALA A 77 -14.48 16.22 11.19
N GLY A 78 -15.06 15.01 11.20
CA GLY A 78 -16.20 14.62 10.37
C GLY A 78 -15.86 14.27 8.92
N HIS A 79 -14.59 14.05 8.60
CA HIS A 79 -14.14 13.66 7.27
C HIS A 79 -14.46 12.20 6.94
N LYS A 80 -14.57 11.90 5.65
CA LYS A 80 -14.71 10.53 5.15
C LYS A 80 -13.46 10.10 4.40
N ILE A 81 -13.06 8.85 4.63
CA ILE A 81 -11.70 8.39 4.32
C ILE A 81 -11.74 7.27 3.29
N LEU A 82 -10.96 7.40 2.22
CA LEU A 82 -10.56 6.27 1.38
C LEU A 82 -9.21 5.76 1.84
N LEU A 83 -9.12 4.47 2.14
CA LEU A 83 -7.88 3.84 2.56
C LEU A 83 -7.49 2.73 1.59
N PHE A 84 -6.33 2.90 0.98
CA PHE A 84 -5.80 2.00 -0.02
C PHE A 84 -4.61 1.20 0.52
N SER A 85 -4.59 -0.10 0.19
CA SER A 85 -3.42 -0.96 0.38
C SER A 85 -3.35 -2.00 -0.74
N GLN A 86 -2.15 -2.40 -1.13
CA GLN A 86 -1.96 -3.54 -2.04
C GLN A 86 -2.10 -4.89 -1.37
N PHE A 87 -1.95 -4.94 -0.04
CA PHE A 87 -1.92 -6.17 0.73
C PHE A 87 -3.27 -6.38 1.41
N THR A 88 -4.07 -7.32 0.90
CA THR A 88 -5.36 -7.67 1.52
C THR A 88 -5.21 -8.17 2.96
N SER A 89 -4.07 -8.80 3.30
CA SER A 89 -3.75 -9.14 4.68
C SER A 89 -3.58 -7.92 5.58
N MET A 90 -3.02 -6.82 5.05
CA MET A 90 -2.94 -5.55 5.79
C MET A 90 -4.31 -4.90 5.94
N LEU A 91 -5.13 -4.90 4.88
CA LEU A 91 -6.52 -4.45 5.01
C LEU A 91 -7.31 -5.27 6.04
N GLY A 92 -7.02 -6.57 6.18
CA GLY A 92 -7.59 -7.42 7.22
C GLY A 92 -7.18 -7.01 8.64
N ILE A 93 -5.95 -6.52 8.84
CA ILE A 93 -5.50 -5.97 10.13
C ILE A 93 -6.19 -4.64 10.40
N ILE A 94 -6.22 -3.73 9.42
CA ILE A 94 -6.89 -2.42 9.54
C ILE A 94 -8.38 -2.61 9.81
N LYS A 95 -9.02 -3.58 9.16
CA LYS A 95 -10.42 -3.94 9.41
C LYS A 95 -10.68 -4.24 10.89
N LYS A 96 -9.81 -5.03 11.54
CA LYS A 96 -9.93 -5.34 12.97
C LYS A 96 -9.77 -4.10 13.84
N LEU A 97 -8.81 -3.23 13.52
CA LEU A 97 -8.65 -1.94 14.20
C LEU A 97 -9.94 -1.11 14.11
N LEU A 98 -10.56 -1.01 12.93
CA LEU A 98 -11.81 -0.26 12.77
C LEU A 98 -12.97 -0.90 13.56
N GLU A 99 -13.04 -2.23 13.63
CA GLU A 99 -14.04 -2.95 14.43
C GLU A 99 -13.85 -2.70 15.93
N GLU A 100 -12.61 -2.75 16.43
CA GLU A 100 -12.27 -2.50 17.83
C GLU A 100 -12.62 -1.07 18.27
N GLU A 101 -12.43 -0.10 17.38
CA GLU A 101 -12.74 1.32 17.60
C GLU A 101 -14.20 1.68 17.25
N ASN A 102 -15.04 0.71 16.88
CA ASN A 102 -16.43 0.90 16.45
C ASN A 102 -16.62 1.89 15.29
N ILE A 103 -15.64 1.96 14.38
CA ILE A 103 -15.68 2.83 13.19
C ILE A 103 -16.42 2.13 12.07
N SER A 104 -17.39 2.81 11.46
CA SER A 104 -18.15 2.24 10.34
C SER A 104 -17.30 2.21 9.06
N TYR A 105 -17.26 1.05 8.39
CA TYR A 105 -16.45 0.90 7.19
C TYR A 105 -17.11 0.04 6.10
N ALA A 106 -16.66 0.26 4.86
CA ALA A 106 -16.91 -0.60 3.71
C ALA A 106 -15.59 -1.22 3.24
N TYR A 107 -15.63 -2.42 2.66
CA TYR A 107 -14.44 -3.14 2.20
C TYR A 107 -14.61 -3.65 0.77
N LEU A 108 -13.70 -3.26 -0.13
CA LEU A 108 -13.70 -3.66 -1.53
C LEU A 108 -12.36 -4.27 -1.96
N ASP A 109 -12.42 -5.51 -2.42
CA ASP A 109 -11.33 -6.18 -3.13
C ASP A 109 -11.83 -6.85 -4.43
N GLY A 110 -10.96 -7.64 -5.06
CA GLY A 110 -11.27 -8.35 -6.29
C GLY A 110 -12.36 -9.43 -6.17
N SER A 111 -12.67 -9.89 -4.96
CA SER A 111 -13.69 -10.92 -4.71
C SER A 111 -15.11 -10.34 -4.64
N VAL A 112 -15.26 -9.04 -4.37
CA VAL A 112 -16.56 -8.38 -4.29
C VAL A 112 -17.22 -8.30 -5.67
N LYS A 113 -18.37 -8.96 -5.82
CA LYS A 113 -19.17 -8.95 -7.06
C LYS A 113 -19.57 -7.54 -7.48
N ALA A 114 -19.61 -7.29 -8.78
CA ALA A 114 -19.91 -5.98 -9.35
C ALA A 114 -21.26 -5.40 -8.89
N GLU A 115 -22.29 -6.25 -8.75
CA GLU A 115 -23.64 -5.87 -8.31
C GLU A 115 -23.67 -5.23 -6.90
N ASN A 116 -22.80 -5.69 -6.00
CA ASN A 116 -22.72 -5.19 -4.62
C ASN A 116 -21.95 -3.87 -4.51
N ARG A 117 -21.15 -3.51 -5.53
CA ARG A 117 -20.30 -2.32 -5.46
C ARG A 117 -21.12 -1.04 -5.44
N ARG A 118 -22.26 -1.02 -6.13
CA ARG A 118 -23.11 0.16 -6.22
C ARG A 118 -23.69 0.55 -4.86
N SER A 119 -24.27 -0.40 -4.13
CA SER A 119 -24.84 -0.14 -2.80
C SER A 119 -23.79 0.29 -1.79
N MET A 120 -22.58 -0.27 -1.87
CA MET A 120 -21.45 0.17 -1.03
C MET A 120 -21.05 1.62 -1.30
N VAL A 121 -20.97 2.02 -2.58
CA VAL A 121 -20.66 3.40 -2.97
C VAL A 121 -21.75 4.37 -2.53
N GLU A 122 -23.02 4.01 -2.73
CA GLU A 122 -24.16 4.83 -2.31
C GLU A 122 -24.16 5.03 -0.79
N ASN A 123 -23.96 3.95 -0.02
CA ASN A 123 -23.87 4.02 1.44
C ASN A 123 -22.62 4.78 1.93
N PHE A 124 -21.50 4.69 1.19
CA PHE A 124 -20.31 5.48 1.52
C PHE A 124 -20.51 6.97 1.26
N ASN A 125 -21.07 7.35 0.11
CA ASN A 125 -21.23 8.76 -0.24
C ASN A 125 -22.30 9.45 0.63
N ALA A 126 -23.46 8.82 0.80
CA ALA A 126 -24.63 9.45 1.43
C ALA A 126 -25.04 8.84 2.78
N GLY A 127 -24.45 7.70 3.17
CA GLY A 127 -24.78 6.99 4.41
C GLY A 127 -23.77 7.22 5.54
N PRO A 128 -23.86 6.42 6.62
CA PRO A 128 -23.06 6.59 7.83
C PRO A 128 -21.64 6.01 7.73
N THR A 129 -21.27 5.36 6.62
CA THR A 129 -19.94 4.76 6.46
C THR A 129 -18.87 5.83 6.45
N GLN A 130 -17.90 5.70 7.36
CA GLN A 130 -16.82 6.66 7.55
C GLN A 130 -15.56 6.31 6.75
N VAL A 131 -15.20 5.03 6.68
CA VAL A 131 -13.97 4.56 6.02
C VAL A 131 -14.29 3.59 4.88
N PHE A 132 -13.66 3.74 3.72
CA PHE A 132 -13.72 2.76 2.64
C PHE A 132 -12.34 2.13 2.42
N LEU A 133 -12.20 0.87 2.85
CA LEU A 133 -11.03 0.03 2.61
C LEU A 133 -11.05 -0.51 1.18
N ILE A 134 -10.01 -0.22 0.38
CA ILE A 134 -9.95 -0.61 -1.03
C ILE A 134 -8.60 -1.28 -1.33
N SER A 135 -8.64 -2.49 -1.87
CA SER A 135 -7.44 -3.10 -2.43
C SER A 135 -7.07 -2.41 -3.75
N LEU A 136 -5.82 -1.96 -3.89
CA LEU A 136 -5.31 -1.37 -5.13
C LEU A 136 -5.39 -2.35 -6.33
N LYS A 137 -5.39 -3.66 -6.06
CA LYS A 137 -5.59 -4.70 -7.09
C LYS A 137 -7.03 -4.82 -7.59
N ALA A 138 -8.00 -4.19 -6.93
CA ALA A 138 -9.36 -4.05 -7.46
C ALA A 138 -9.46 -2.99 -8.57
N GLY A 139 -8.32 -2.56 -9.15
CA GLY A 139 -8.19 -1.65 -10.29
C GLY A 139 -9.02 -2.12 -11.48
N GLY A 140 -9.97 -1.29 -11.90
CA GLY A 140 -10.92 -1.59 -12.98
C GLY A 140 -12.36 -1.20 -12.65
N THR A 141 -12.65 -0.84 -11.40
CA THR A 141 -13.96 -0.38 -10.99
C THR A 141 -14.00 1.13 -11.06
N GLY A 142 -14.68 1.72 -12.04
CA GLY A 142 -14.87 3.16 -12.16
C GLY A 142 -15.78 3.74 -11.07
N LEU A 143 -15.50 3.46 -9.79
CA LEU A 143 -16.29 3.87 -8.64
C LEU A 143 -16.23 5.39 -8.47
N ASN A 144 -17.38 5.99 -8.14
CA ASN A 144 -17.50 7.41 -7.86
C ASN A 144 -17.60 7.62 -6.34
N LEU A 145 -16.49 8.02 -5.69
CA LEU A 145 -16.35 8.06 -4.24
C LEU A 145 -16.23 9.50 -3.73
N THR A 146 -17.07 10.39 -4.25
CA THR A 146 -17.04 11.85 -3.98
C THR A 146 -17.40 12.20 -2.54
N GLY A 147 -17.89 11.26 -1.74
CA GLY A 147 -18.11 11.49 -0.31
C GLY A 147 -16.81 11.65 0.49
N ALA A 148 -15.67 11.19 -0.04
CA ALA A 148 -14.39 11.24 0.66
C ALA A 148 -13.60 12.51 0.35
N ASP A 149 -13.09 13.15 1.40
CA ASP A 149 -12.19 14.29 1.36
C ASP A 149 -10.82 13.99 1.99
N VAL A 150 -10.62 12.76 2.48
CA VAL A 150 -9.30 12.24 2.90
C VAL A 150 -8.99 10.95 2.15
N VAL A 151 -7.80 10.87 1.58
CA VAL A 151 -7.28 9.68 0.89
C VAL A 151 -5.97 9.25 1.53
N ILE A 152 -5.87 7.99 1.94
CA ILE A 152 -4.69 7.41 2.56
C ILE A 152 -4.17 6.25 1.72
N HIS A 153 -2.96 6.38 1.21
CA HIS A 153 -2.20 5.27 0.63
C HIS A 153 -1.31 4.68 1.73
N PHE A 154 -1.70 3.53 2.26
CA PHE A 154 -1.02 2.91 3.41
C PHE A 154 0.36 2.34 3.03
N ASP A 155 0.49 1.87 1.78
CA ASP A 155 1.74 1.36 1.23
C ASP A 155 1.97 1.88 -0.18
N PRO A 156 3.20 2.29 -0.52
CA PRO A 156 3.51 2.85 -1.82
C PRO A 156 3.37 1.78 -2.90
N TRP A 157 2.67 2.09 -3.98
CA TRP A 157 2.54 1.24 -5.16
C TRP A 157 3.67 1.51 -6.16
N TRP A 158 4.07 0.52 -6.93
CA TRP A 158 5.19 0.66 -7.89
C TRP A 158 4.94 1.66 -9.02
N ASN A 159 3.69 1.85 -9.41
CA ASN A 159 3.28 2.76 -10.47
C ASN A 159 2.49 3.96 -9.88
N PRO A 160 3.08 5.17 -9.82
CA PRO A 160 2.40 6.37 -9.33
C PRO A 160 1.06 6.63 -10.01
N ALA A 161 0.91 6.31 -11.30
CA ALA A 161 -0.34 6.52 -12.03
C ALA A 161 -1.51 5.69 -11.47
N VAL A 162 -1.24 4.54 -10.86
CA VAL A 162 -2.28 3.72 -10.19
C VAL A 162 -2.74 4.39 -8.89
N GLU A 163 -1.83 5.00 -8.15
CA GLU A 163 -2.19 5.77 -6.94
C GLU A 163 -2.95 7.05 -7.32
N ASP A 164 -2.50 7.75 -8.36
CA ASP A 164 -3.14 8.94 -8.87
C ASP A 164 -4.57 8.60 -9.33
N GLN A 165 -4.74 7.52 -10.11
CA GLN A 165 -6.07 7.04 -10.52
C GLN A 165 -6.95 6.62 -9.31
N ALA A 166 -6.36 6.00 -8.28
CA ALA A 166 -7.09 5.65 -7.06
C ALA A 166 -7.55 6.90 -6.30
N THR A 167 -6.70 7.92 -6.26
CA THR A 167 -6.97 9.24 -5.65
C THR A 167 -8.03 10.01 -6.45
N ASP A 168 -7.97 9.95 -7.79
CA ASP A 168 -8.92 10.58 -8.70
C ASP A 168 -10.36 10.11 -8.47
N ARG A 169 -10.58 8.96 -7.83
CA ARG A 169 -11.93 8.48 -7.46
C ARG A 169 -12.63 9.40 -6.45
N ALA A 170 -11.87 10.14 -5.64
CA ALA A 170 -12.38 11.17 -4.73
C ALA A 170 -12.57 12.54 -5.42
N TYR A 171 -11.72 12.86 -6.42
CA TYR A 171 -11.73 14.14 -7.15
C TYR A 171 -12.79 14.25 -8.28
N ARG A 172 -13.77 13.36 -8.31
CA ARG A 172 -14.77 13.33 -9.40
C ARG A 172 -15.81 14.44 -9.29
N ILE A 173 -16.54 14.65 -10.40
CA ILE A 173 -17.68 15.58 -10.49
C ILE A 173 -18.65 15.31 -9.33
N GLY A 174 -18.91 16.34 -8.53
CA GLY A 174 -19.72 16.25 -7.31
C GLY A 174 -18.92 16.30 -6.00
N GLN A 175 -17.58 16.37 -6.07
CA GLN A 175 -16.73 16.75 -4.94
C GLN A 175 -16.65 18.27 -4.79
N TYR A 176 -16.93 18.79 -3.60
CA TYR A 176 -16.90 20.22 -3.27
C TYR A 176 -15.83 20.58 -2.23
N ASN A 177 -15.24 19.58 -1.58
CA ASN A 177 -14.21 19.74 -0.55
C ASN A 177 -12.81 19.62 -1.14
N THR A 178 -11.82 20.26 -0.49
CA THR A 178 -10.41 20.01 -0.77
C THR A 178 -10.04 18.61 -0.29
N VAL A 179 -9.58 17.75 -1.20
CA VAL A 179 -9.18 16.39 -0.85
C VAL A 179 -7.74 16.37 -0.35
N GLN A 180 -7.53 15.87 0.87
CA GLN A 180 -6.20 15.66 1.46
C GLN A 180 -5.68 14.27 1.12
N VAL A 181 -4.42 14.16 0.74
CA VAL A 181 -3.80 12.89 0.34
C VAL A 181 -2.59 12.58 1.21
N PHE A 182 -2.67 11.48 1.95
CA PHE A 182 -1.59 10.95 2.78
C PHE A 182 -0.94 9.75 2.09
N LYS A 183 0.39 9.74 2.02
CA LYS A 183 1.18 8.59 1.56
C LYS A 183 2.09 8.15 2.69
N LEU A 184 1.83 6.98 3.26
CA LEU A 184 2.61 6.46 4.38
C LEU A 184 3.85 5.72 3.85
N ILE A 185 5.02 6.11 4.35
CA ILE A 185 6.31 5.54 3.93
C ILE A 185 7.14 5.25 5.19
N ALA A 186 7.65 4.03 5.32
CA ALA A 186 8.56 3.69 6.39
C ALA A 186 9.97 4.23 6.09
N HIS A 187 10.42 5.21 6.88
CA HIS A 187 11.74 5.83 6.75
C HIS A 187 12.90 4.83 6.98
N GLY A 188 13.97 4.94 6.19
CA GLY A 188 15.14 4.08 6.29
C GLY A 188 14.88 2.64 5.82
N THR A 189 13.90 2.45 4.94
CA THR A 189 13.49 1.11 4.46
C THR A 189 13.42 1.04 2.95
N ILE A 190 13.09 -0.15 2.46
CA ILE A 190 12.82 -0.41 1.05
C ILE A 190 11.75 0.51 0.47
N GLU A 191 10.75 0.92 1.26
CA GLU A 191 9.67 1.77 0.78
C GLU A 191 10.16 3.17 0.43
N GLU A 192 11.04 3.75 1.24
CA GLU A 192 11.65 5.05 0.98
C GLU A 192 12.50 5.01 -0.29
N LYS A 193 13.28 3.94 -0.47
CA LYS A 193 14.08 3.75 -1.69
C LYS A 193 13.22 3.60 -2.95
N ILE A 194 12.14 2.83 -2.85
CA ILE A 194 11.16 2.68 -3.94
C ILE A 194 10.54 4.02 -4.27
N TYR A 195 10.13 4.79 -3.26
CA TYR A 195 9.56 6.12 -3.45
C TYR A 195 10.56 7.08 -4.12
N GLN A 196 11.81 7.14 -3.65
CA GLN A 196 12.86 7.94 -4.29
C GLN A 196 13.12 7.53 -5.75
N LEU A 197 13.07 6.22 -6.04
CA LEU A 197 13.21 5.71 -7.40
C LEU A 197 12.05 6.13 -8.30
N GLN A 198 10.81 6.11 -7.78
CA GLN A 198 9.63 6.63 -8.50
C GLN A 198 9.78 8.10 -8.83
N GLN A 199 10.21 8.91 -7.86
CA GLN A 199 10.39 10.35 -8.08
C GLN A 199 11.46 10.63 -9.14
N ARG A 200 12.58 9.87 -9.12
CA ARG A 200 13.65 10.00 -10.13
C ARG A 200 13.22 9.58 -11.54
N LYS A 201 12.34 8.59 -11.66
CA LYS A 201 11.94 8.00 -12.95
C LYS A 201 10.48 8.26 -13.33
N LYS A 202 9.85 9.30 -12.77
CA LYS A 202 8.41 9.55 -12.93
C LYS A 202 7.96 9.58 -14.40
N GLU A 203 8.70 10.28 -15.26
CA GLU A 203 8.39 10.39 -16.70
C GLU A 203 8.55 9.06 -17.45
N MET A 204 9.59 8.28 -17.11
CA MET A 204 9.84 6.97 -17.71
C MET A 204 8.82 5.92 -17.23
N ILE A 205 8.40 6.00 -15.97
CA ILE A 205 7.43 5.09 -15.35
C ILE A 205 6.03 5.33 -15.92
N ASN A 206 5.64 6.60 -16.07
CA ASN A 206 4.31 6.97 -16.58
C ASN A 206 4.10 6.61 -18.06
N SER A 207 5.18 6.40 -18.83
CA SER A 207 5.11 6.13 -20.28
C SER A 207 5.22 4.64 -20.64
N ILE A 208 5.58 3.75 -19.70
CA ILE A 208 6.05 2.39 -20.03
C ILE A 208 5.37 1.28 -19.23
N ILE A 209 4.78 1.55 -18.05
CA ILE A 209 4.24 0.46 -17.21
C ILE A 209 2.78 0.16 -17.54
N GLU A 210 2.54 -0.94 -18.25
CA GLU A 210 1.20 -1.48 -18.48
C GLU A 210 0.56 -2.03 -17.19
N PRO A 211 -0.79 -2.08 -17.11
CA PRO A 211 -1.49 -2.73 -16.00
C PRO A 211 -1.06 -4.19 -15.84
N GLY A 212 -0.29 -4.48 -14.79
CA GLY A 212 0.23 -5.83 -14.51
C GLY A 212 1.74 -6.00 -14.73
N GLU A 213 2.41 -5.07 -15.43
CA GLU A 213 3.87 -5.03 -15.44
C GLU A 213 4.39 -4.46 -14.11
N THR A 214 5.42 -5.11 -13.54
CA THR A 214 6.11 -4.58 -12.36
C THR A 214 7.25 -3.67 -12.81
N MET A 215 7.41 -2.51 -12.18
CA MET A 215 8.54 -1.58 -12.41
C MET A 215 9.89 -2.31 -12.40
N LEU A 216 9.99 -3.37 -11.59
CA LEU A 216 11.17 -4.20 -11.42
C LEU A 216 11.71 -4.79 -12.73
N ASN A 217 10.86 -5.07 -13.72
CA ASN A 217 11.30 -5.57 -15.01
C ASN A 217 12.07 -4.54 -15.84
N LYS A 218 11.92 -3.25 -15.51
CA LYS A 218 12.59 -2.12 -16.18
C LYS A 218 13.77 -1.58 -15.38
N LEU A 219 14.03 -2.13 -14.19
CA LEU A 219 15.17 -1.74 -13.36
C LEU A 219 16.42 -2.51 -13.77
N SER A 220 17.55 -1.80 -13.80
CA SER A 220 18.86 -2.43 -13.98
C SER A 220 19.23 -3.26 -12.77
N GLU A 221 20.14 -4.23 -12.96
CA GLU A 221 20.66 -5.03 -11.86
C GLU A 221 21.27 -4.18 -10.73
N MET A 222 21.95 -3.10 -11.10
CA MET A 222 22.53 -2.16 -10.14
C MET A 222 21.45 -1.48 -9.29
N GLU A 223 20.36 -1.04 -9.91
CA GLU A 223 19.24 -0.40 -9.20
C GLU A 223 18.54 -1.39 -8.27
N ILE A 224 18.34 -2.63 -8.71
CA ILE A 224 17.77 -3.66 -7.83
C ILE A 224 18.69 -3.93 -6.65
N LYS A 225 20.00 -4.04 -6.86
CA LYS A 225 20.96 -4.24 -5.76
C LYS A 225 20.94 -3.07 -4.77
N ASP A 226 20.88 -1.84 -5.27
CA ASP A 226 20.82 -0.62 -4.45
C ASP A 226 19.59 -0.58 -3.53
N LEU A 227 18.46 -1.13 -3.98
CA LEU A 227 17.25 -1.26 -3.16
C LEU A 227 17.50 -2.05 -1.86
N PHE A 228 18.40 -3.04 -1.86
CA PHE A 228 18.69 -3.87 -0.68
C PHE A 228 19.88 -3.41 0.14
N GLN A 229 20.58 -2.34 -0.25
CA GLN A 229 21.69 -1.81 0.54
C GLN A 229 21.15 -1.02 1.75
N THR A 230 21.96 -0.86 2.80
CA THR A 230 21.68 0.05 3.92
C THR A 230 22.29 1.41 3.65
#